data_AF-A0A1E5P492-F1
#
_entry.id   AF-A0A1E5P492-F1
#
_cell.length_a   1.000
_cell.length_b   1.000
_cell.length_c   1.000
_cell.angle_alpha   90.00
_cell.angle_beta   90.00
_cell.angle_gamma   90.00
#
_symmetry.space_group_name_H-M   'P 1'
#
loop_
_entity.id
_entity.type
_entity.pdbx_description
1 polymer ?
#
loop_
_entity_poly.entity_id
_entity_poly.type
_entity_poly.pdbx_seq_one_letter_code
_entity_poly.pdbx_strand_id
1 'polypeptide(L)'
;MANSYFYSNTAVETTLTGSIAAGSTSISVGSTGGFPLTFPYVLALDYGSAAEELVTVTAVAGLTLTVTRGFGGTSAQSHSLGAVVRHVVNAIDLTDFRTHEGATGAVHGLTGSIVGTSDTQTLTNKTLTSPTINAGALSGTFTGTPTHSGAQVFTGGPFFQGASTAAMVAAYWVTGDTVPRLAVVGSGQLQWSNGATTADAILYREGSSTLATLGLFRSYRSSASTTSYSARVTGDTQSRLDIQADGAISWGAGGASAPDTTLYRSAANTLKTDDSLVVTGDLTVSGVGQILFARKTSATNRASDPTPSADPDLQLSVAANAVYVMEAMIAYAADGGASQGRLNIDWSAPAGATGTWTGNLVDTAATAEPALMRALGNDLTAARSSGAYGTATDAAIMLRGLLVTAGTAGTYSFMWAQLTSDVTGTIVREHSWLKLQRVA
;
A
#
# COMPACT_ATOMS: atom_id res chain seq x y z
N MET A 1 28.76 -62.84 20.96
CA MET A 1 29.69 -63.87 21.48
C MET A 1 29.99 -64.84 20.36
N ALA A 2 31.26 -65.21 20.18
CA ALA A 2 31.71 -66.12 19.12
C ALA A 2 31.36 -67.56 19.47
N ASN A 3 30.96 -68.37 18.48
CA ASN A 3 30.57 -69.76 18.69
C ASN A 3 31.80 -70.61 19.03
N SER A 4 31.85 -71.21 20.22
CA SER A 4 33.07 -71.86 20.75
C SER A 4 33.21 -73.35 20.40
N TYR A 5 32.18 -74.00 19.85
CA TYR A 5 32.17 -75.43 19.52
C TYR A 5 31.44 -75.74 18.20
N PHE A 6 31.84 -76.82 17.53
CA PHE A 6 31.29 -77.25 16.24
C PHE A 6 30.30 -78.40 16.38
N TYR A 7 29.20 -78.32 15.61
CA TYR A 7 28.11 -79.28 15.64
C TYR A 7 27.90 -79.94 14.28
N SER A 8 27.48 -81.21 14.31
CA SER A 8 27.11 -81.94 13.11
C SER A 8 25.77 -82.65 13.31
N ASN A 9 24.86 -82.44 12.37
CA ASN A 9 23.55 -83.11 12.35
C ASN A 9 23.61 -84.50 11.71
N THR A 10 24.76 -84.91 11.20
CA THR A 10 24.94 -86.18 10.45
C THR A 10 25.98 -87.11 11.09
N ALA A 11 26.44 -86.77 12.30
CA ALA A 11 27.33 -87.61 13.10
C ALA A 11 26.70 -88.98 13.37
N VAL A 12 27.40 -90.05 12.97
CA VAL A 12 26.94 -91.43 13.15
C VAL A 12 27.42 -91.95 14.51
N GLU A 13 26.55 -92.68 15.20
CA GLU A 13 26.92 -93.36 16.44
C GLU A 13 27.97 -94.45 16.18
N THR A 14 28.95 -94.56 17.06
CA THR A 14 30.03 -95.54 16.96
C THR A 14 30.33 -96.16 18.32
N THR A 15 31.36 -96.99 18.40
CA THR A 15 31.82 -97.59 19.66
C THR A 15 33.32 -97.48 19.82
N LEU A 16 33.80 -97.57 21.07
CA LEU A 16 35.23 -97.68 21.36
C LEU A 16 35.78 -98.99 20.79
N THR A 17 36.89 -98.91 20.08
CA THR A 17 37.61 -100.07 19.51
C THR A 17 38.77 -100.56 20.38
N GLY A 18 38.93 -99.96 21.57
CA GLY A 18 39.74 -100.46 22.68
C GLY A 18 39.23 -99.94 24.02
N SER A 19 39.46 -100.67 25.11
CA SER A 19 39.20 -100.13 26.46
C SER A 19 40.20 -99.02 26.77
N ILE A 20 39.74 -97.99 27.45
CA ILE A 20 40.54 -96.80 27.78
C ILE A 20 40.57 -96.60 29.29
N ALA A 21 41.70 -96.12 29.80
CA ALA A 21 41.85 -95.76 31.20
C ALA A 21 41.50 -94.28 31.42
N ALA A 22 41.34 -93.85 32.67
CA ALA A 22 40.98 -92.47 33.00
C ALA A 22 42.03 -91.45 32.53
N GLY A 23 43.31 -91.84 32.49
CA GLY A 23 44.42 -91.00 32.02
C GLY A 23 44.62 -91.00 30.50
N SER A 24 43.81 -91.75 29.75
CA SER A 24 43.96 -91.84 28.29
C SER A 24 43.60 -90.51 27.63
N THR A 25 44.58 -89.91 26.95
CA THR A 25 44.42 -88.68 26.15
C THR A 25 44.11 -88.95 24.69
N SER A 26 44.12 -90.21 24.30
CA SER A 26 43.72 -90.67 22.97
C SER A 26 42.76 -91.84 23.10
N ILE A 27 41.71 -91.81 22.29
CA ILE A 27 40.68 -92.85 22.24
C ILE A 27 40.52 -93.33 20.80
N SER A 28 40.28 -94.62 20.61
CA SER A 28 40.05 -95.21 19.28
C SER A 28 38.58 -95.57 19.12
N VAL A 29 37.98 -95.13 18.02
CA VAL A 29 36.55 -95.32 17.72
C VAL A 29 36.34 -96.16 16.46
N GLY A 30 35.17 -96.79 16.33
CA GLY A 30 34.83 -97.62 15.18
C GLY A 30 34.59 -96.83 13.89
N SER A 31 34.24 -95.54 14.01
CA SER A 31 34.00 -94.62 12.90
C SER A 31 34.08 -93.19 13.40
N THR A 32 34.59 -92.28 12.57
CA THR A 32 34.46 -90.82 12.78
C THR A 32 33.47 -90.20 11.78
N GLY A 33 32.66 -91.05 11.14
CA GLY A 33 31.74 -90.67 10.07
C GLY A 33 30.74 -89.61 10.54
N GLY A 34 30.73 -88.46 9.85
CA GLY A 34 29.82 -87.36 10.13
C GLY A 34 30.17 -86.52 11.35
N PHE A 35 31.25 -86.82 12.09
CA PHE A 35 31.73 -85.91 13.15
C PHE A 35 32.22 -84.58 12.56
N PRO A 36 32.19 -83.48 13.33
CA PRO A 36 32.70 -82.20 12.86
C PRO A 36 34.16 -82.31 12.42
N LEU A 37 34.51 -81.66 11.31
CA LEU A 37 35.87 -81.62 10.78
C LEU A 37 36.71 -80.47 11.37
N THR A 38 36.05 -79.59 12.13
CA THR A 38 36.66 -78.46 12.82
C THR A 38 36.56 -78.68 14.32
N PHE A 39 37.66 -78.37 15.01
CA PHE A 39 37.81 -78.59 16.44
C PHE A 39 37.76 -77.25 17.18
N PRO A 40 37.27 -77.20 18.43
CA PRO A 40 36.82 -78.36 19.22
C PRO A 40 35.35 -78.75 18.99
N TYR A 41 35.05 -80.03 19.18
CA TYR A 41 33.67 -80.55 19.28
C TYR A 41 33.54 -81.56 20.43
N VAL A 42 32.31 -81.81 20.87
CA VAL A 42 32.02 -82.61 22.06
C VAL A 42 31.43 -83.97 21.67
N LEU A 43 31.92 -85.03 22.30
CA LEU A 43 31.36 -86.38 22.21
C LEU A 43 30.99 -86.89 23.62
N ALA A 44 30.00 -87.78 23.68
CA ALA A 44 29.61 -88.53 24.84
C ALA A 44 30.04 -89.99 24.70
N LEU A 45 30.76 -90.53 25.68
CA LEU A 45 31.14 -91.93 25.79
C LEU A 45 30.15 -92.65 26.73
N ASP A 46 29.82 -93.92 26.44
CA ASP A 46 28.79 -94.71 27.13
C ASP A 46 27.41 -94.03 27.17
N TYR A 47 27.02 -93.42 26.05
CA TYR A 47 25.81 -92.61 25.91
C TYR A 47 24.52 -93.34 26.31
N GLY A 48 23.68 -92.68 27.12
CA GLY A 48 22.41 -93.21 27.61
C GLY A 48 22.53 -94.20 28.77
N SER A 49 23.74 -94.43 29.27
CA SER A 49 24.00 -95.29 30.42
C SER A 49 24.32 -94.48 31.69
N ALA A 50 24.47 -95.16 32.82
CA ALA A 50 24.88 -94.53 34.06
C ALA A 50 26.36 -94.10 34.10
N ALA A 51 27.17 -94.51 33.11
CA ALA A 51 28.60 -94.23 33.05
C ALA A 51 28.97 -93.14 32.01
N GLU A 52 27.99 -92.33 31.58
CA GLU A 52 28.17 -91.35 30.51
C GLU A 52 29.22 -90.26 30.85
N GLU A 53 30.17 -90.01 29.93
CA GLU A 53 31.20 -88.96 30.06
C GLU A 53 31.26 -88.08 28.81
N LEU A 54 31.37 -86.76 28.99
CA LEU A 54 31.62 -85.82 27.91
C LEU A 54 33.11 -85.53 27.74
N VAL A 55 33.58 -85.58 26.50
CA VAL A 55 34.97 -85.31 26.13
C VAL A 55 35.04 -84.26 25.02
N THR A 56 36.04 -83.38 25.08
CA THR A 56 36.33 -82.47 23.96
C THR A 56 37.36 -83.10 23.05
N VAL A 57 37.01 -83.24 21.77
CA VAL A 57 37.94 -83.69 20.74
C VAL A 57 38.71 -82.48 20.24
N THR A 58 40.03 -82.59 20.28
CA THR A 58 40.94 -81.50 19.89
C THR A 58 41.73 -81.82 18.63
N ALA A 59 41.88 -83.10 18.30
CA ALA A 59 42.45 -83.54 17.02
C ALA A 59 41.96 -84.94 16.65
N VAL A 60 42.08 -85.27 15.37
CA VAL A 60 41.78 -86.58 14.80
C VAL A 60 43.00 -87.05 14.01
N ALA A 61 43.41 -88.30 14.23
CA ALA A 61 44.36 -89.01 13.38
C ALA A 61 43.76 -90.38 13.02
N GLY A 62 43.15 -90.46 11.83
CA GLY A 62 42.39 -91.64 11.41
C GLY A 62 41.22 -91.89 12.36
N LEU A 63 41.19 -93.07 12.99
CA LEU A 63 40.18 -93.45 13.98
C LEU A 63 40.59 -93.18 15.43
N THR A 64 41.79 -92.61 15.63
CA THR A 64 42.24 -92.18 16.96
C THR A 64 41.95 -90.71 17.16
N LEU A 65 41.17 -90.39 18.17
CA LEU A 65 40.81 -89.05 18.58
C LEU A 65 41.73 -88.62 19.70
N THR A 66 42.32 -87.44 19.59
CA THR A 66 42.94 -86.77 20.75
C THR A 66 41.84 -86.07 21.52
N VAL A 67 41.75 -86.38 22.81
CA VAL A 67 40.67 -85.90 23.66
C VAL A 67 41.22 -85.26 24.92
N THR A 68 40.51 -84.24 25.38
CA THR A 68 40.55 -83.82 26.78
C THR A 68 39.33 -84.41 27.48
N ARG A 69 39.59 -85.13 28.57
CA ARG A 69 38.59 -85.90 29.34
C ARG A 69 37.86 -85.02 30.36
N GLY A 70 36.67 -85.44 30.79
CA GLY A 70 35.90 -84.78 31.86
C GLY A 70 35.42 -83.35 31.56
N PHE A 71 34.75 -83.15 30.43
CA PHE A 71 34.24 -81.84 30.01
C PHE A 71 32.83 -81.55 30.53
N GLY A 72 32.45 -80.26 30.58
CA GLY A 72 31.07 -79.83 30.83
C GLY A 72 30.51 -80.18 32.22
N GLY A 73 31.38 -80.51 33.19
CA GLY A 73 31.01 -80.95 34.54
C GLY A 73 31.00 -82.47 34.76
N THR A 74 31.35 -83.28 33.75
CA THR A 74 31.49 -84.75 33.86
C THR A 74 32.91 -85.17 34.28
N SER A 75 33.11 -86.44 34.70
CA SER A 75 34.40 -86.94 35.25
C SER A 75 35.05 -88.01 34.36
N ALA A 76 36.39 -88.03 34.27
CA ALA A 76 37.13 -88.99 33.46
C ALA A 76 37.09 -90.42 34.03
N GLN A 77 36.54 -91.38 33.27
CA GLN A 77 36.37 -92.76 33.73
C GLN A 77 36.98 -93.81 32.79
N SER A 78 37.07 -95.06 33.26
CA SER A 78 37.51 -96.18 32.41
C SER A 78 36.33 -96.71 31.62
N HIS A 79 36.45 -96.75 30.29
CA HIS A 79 35.40 -97.25 29.41
C HIS A 79 35.83 -98.56 28.77
N SER A 80 34.89 -99.50 28.75
CA SER A 80 35.13 -100.83 28.18
C SER A 80 35.05 -100.78 26.66
N LEU A 81 35.77 -101.69 25.98
CA LEU A 81 35.62 -101.93 24.55
C LEU A 81 34.14 -102.10 24.17
N GLY A 82 33.69 -101.44 23.11
CA GLY A 82 32.29 -101.48 22.67
C GLY A 82 31.39 -100.41 23.29
N ALA A 83 31.90 -99.58 24.21
CA ALA A 83 31.17 -98.42 24.75
C ALA A 83 30.69 -97.50 23.63
N VAL A 84 29.44 -97.05 23.72
CA VAL A 84 28.78 -96.23 22.70
C VAL A 84 29.36 -94.81 22.69
N VAL A 85 29.57 -94.23 21.51
CA VAL A 85 30.10 -92.87 21.33
C VAL A 85 29.20 -92.05 20.42
N ARG A 86 28.75 -90.88 20.89
CA ARG A 86 27.79 -90.00 20.18
C ARG A 86 28.18 -88.52 20.25
N HIS A 87 27.92 -87.74 19.19
CA HIS A 87 28.07 -86.29 19.19
C HIS A 87 26.82 -85.60 19.77
N VAL A 88 26.99 -84.58 20.62
CA VAL A 88 25.90 -83.99 21.43
C VAL A 88 25.99 -82.47 21.56
N VAL A 89 24.85 -81.84 21.88
CA VAL A 89 24.76 -80.44 22.36
C VAL A 89 24.87 -80.42 23.89
N ASN A 90 25.48 -79.37 24.46
CA ASN A 90 25.71 -79.28 25.90
C ASN A 90 25.06 -78.01 26.54
N ALA A 91 25.02 -77.98 27.87
CA ALA A 91 24.37 -76.91 28.64
C ALA A 91 25.11 -75.55 28.63
N ILE A 92 26.42 -75.54 28.35
CA ILE A 92 27.24 -74.32 28.30
C ILE A 92 26.80 -73.46 27.11
N ASP A 93 26.60 -74.07 25.93
CA ASP A 93 26.17 -73.36 24.72
C ASP A 93 24.82 -72.65 24.90
N LEU A 94 23.89 -73.32 25.59
CA LEU A 94 22.55 -72.80 25.85
C LEU A 94 22.55 -71.63 26.87
N THR A 95 23.62 -71.49 27.65
CA THR A 95 23.78 -70.42 28.66
C THR A 95 24.36 -69.14 28.05
N ASP A 96 25.23 -69.25 27.05
CA ASP A 96 25.81 -68.10 26.33
C ASP A 96 24.75 -67.30 25.55
N PHE A 97 23.80 -67.98 24.91
CA PHE A 97 22.64 -67.32 24.28
C PHE A 97 21.78 -66.57 25.29
N ARG A 98 21.46 -67.20 26.44
CA ARG A 98 20.71 -66.56 27.55
C ARG A 98 21.39 -65.29 28.06
N THR A 99 22.73 -65.24 28.02
CA THR A 99 23.54 -64.09 28.44
C THR A 99 23.56 -62.96 27.39
N HIS A 100 23.54 -63.29 26.10
CA HIS A 100 23.39 -62.30 25.02
C HIS A 100 22.00 -61.65 25.02
N GLU A 101 20.96 -62.41 25.35
CA GLU A 101 19.57 -61.94 25.50
C GLU A 101 19.37 -61.02 26.72
N GLY A 102 20.07 -61.26 27.82
CA GLY A 102 19.95 -60.49 29.07
C GLY A 102 20.74 -59.18 29.13
N ALA A 103 21.50 -58.84 28.09
CA ALA A 103 22.34 -57.65 28.06
C ALA A 103 21.49 -56.36 27.84
N THR A 104 21.71 -55.30 28.62
CA THR A 104 21.07 -53.96 28.42
C THR A 104 22.00 -52.95 27.73
N GLY A 105 23.18 -53.42 27.38
CA GLY A 105 24.23 -52.81 26.60
C GLY A 105 25.13 -53.97 26.17
N ALA A 106 25.66 -53.87 24.96
CA ALA A 106 26.39 -54.86 24.18
C ALA A 106 25.50 -55.81 23.37
N VAL A 107 24.25 -55.43 23.13
CA VAL A 107 23.33 -56.25 22.31
C VAL A 107 23.51 -55.90 20.84
N HIS A 108 23.74 -56.93 20.03
CA HIS A 108 24.21 -56.83 18.64
C HIS A 108 25.60 -56.21 18.51
N GLY A 109 26.37 -56.20 19.61
CA GLY A 109 27.76 -55.75 19.67
C GLY A 109 27.99 -54.34 20.24
N LEU A 110 26.95 -53.61 20.68
CA LEU A 110 27.09 -52.21 21.15
C LEU A 110 26.78 -52.01 22.62
N THR A 111 27.73 -51.59 23.46
CA THR A 111 27.56 -51.30 24.91
C THR A 111 26.55 -50.18 25.25
N GLY A 112 25.93 -49.51 24.26
CA GLY A 112 25.08 -48.31 24.39
C GLY A 112 24.07 -48.12 23.23
N SER A 113 23.81 -46.88 22.81
CA SER A 113 22.78 -46.54 21.80
C SER A 113 23.12 -47.03 20.39
N ILE A 114 22.12 -47.56 19.66
CA ILE A 114 22.23 -47.99 18.24
C ILE A 114 22.63 -46.81 17.35
N VAL A 115 22.05 -45.63 17.63
CA VAL A 115 22.56 -44.35 17.15
C VAL A 115 23.25 -43.66 18.32
N GLY A 116 24.58 -43.80 18.39
CA GLY A 116 25.42 -43.18 19.42
C GLY A 116 25.40 -41.65 19.43
N THR A 117 25.88 -41.05 20.51
CA THR A 117 25.89 -39.58 20.71
C THR A 117 27.25 -38.94 20.44
N SER A 118 28.31 -39.73 20.24
CA SER A 118 29.68 -39.23 20.10
C SER A 118 30.09 -38.96 18.65
N ASP A 119 29.57 -39.75 17.70
CA ASP A 119 29.94 -39.67 16.29
C ASP A 119 28.82 -39.06 15.45
N THR A 120 29.21 -38.43 14.34
CA THR A 120 28.27 -38.03 13.30
C THR A 120 27.71 -39.27 12.62
N GLN A 121 26.38 -39.37 12.52
CA GLN A 121 25.71 -40.50 11.88
C GLN A 121 24.79 -40.06 10.75
N THR A 122 24.92 -40.76 9.62
CA THR A 122 24.08 -40.54 8.45
C THR A 122 22.95 -41.57 8.41
N LEU A 123 21.71 -41.09 8.52
CA LEU A 123 20.50 -41.91 8.52
C LEU A 123 19.81 -41.84 7.15
N THR A 124 20.27 -42.64 6.18
CA THR A 124 19.68 -42.67 4.83
C THR A 124 18.53 -43.68 4.74
N ASN A 125 17.52 -43.38 3.91
CA ASN A 125 16.34 -44.24 3.68
C ASN A 125 15.61 -44.62 4.97
N LYS A 126 15.55 -43.68 5.92
CA LYS A 126 14.80 -43.83 7.16
C LYS A 126 13.60 -42.90 7.14
N THR A 127 12.47 -43.41 7.62
CA THR A 127 11.30 -42.60 7.99
C THR A 127 11.41 -42.29 9.48
N LEU A 128 11.46 -41.00 9.83
CA LEU A 128 11.45 -40.53 11.22
C LEU A 128 10.06 -39.96 11.53
N THR A 129 9.27 -40.64 12.36
CA THR A 129 7.85 -40.28 12.56
C THR A 129 7.64 -39.12 13.54
N SER A 130 8.52 -38.98 14.55
CA SER A 130 8.46 -37.89 15.55
C SER A 130 9.83 -37.60 16.17
N PRO A 131 10.88 -37.34 15.36
CA PRO A 131 12.19 -37.06 15.93
C PRO A 131 12.16 -35.77 16.77
N THR A 132 12.77 -35.81 17.96
CA THR A 132 13.09 -34.59 18.70
C THR A 132 14.50 -34.14 18.31
N ILE A 133 14.64 -32.92 17.83
CA ILE A 133 15.94 -32.33 17.47
C ILE A 133 16.25 -31.26 18.50
N ASN A 134 17.16 -31.55 19.43
CA ASN A 134 17.56 -30.60 20.45
C ASN A 134 18.69 -29.69 19.91
N ALA A 135 18.42 -28.39 19.82
CA ALA A 135 19.39 -27.37 19.39
C ALA A 135 20.06 -27.60 18.02
N GLY A 136 19.42 -28.34 17.11
CA GLY A 136 20.00 -28.68 15.81
C GLY A 136 19.89 -27.56 14.78
N ALA A 137 20.95 -27.39 13.98
CA ALA A 137 20.89 -26.63 12.74
C ALA A 137 20.25 -27.49 11.64
N LEU A 138 19.27 -26.93 10.94
CA LEU A 138 18.57 -27.59 9.84
C LEU A 138 18.98 -26.91 8.52
N SER A 139 19.27 -27.70 7.49
CA SER A 139 19.67 -27.20 6.17
C SER A 139 18.91 -27.91 5.05
N GLY A 140 18.71 -27.21 3.93
CA GLY A 140 18.00 -27.74 2.76
C GLY A 140 16.52 -27.35 2.72
N THR A 141 15.74 -28.10 1.96
CA THR A 141 14.31 -27.83 1.73
C THR A 141 13.45 -28.72 2.60
N PHE A 142 12.58 -28.11 3.41
CA PHE A 142 11.44 -28.80 4.00
C PHE A 142 10.27 -28.73 3.01
N THR A 143 9.73 -29.89 2.61
CA THR A 143 8.56 -29.96 1.74
C THR A 143 7.28 -30.19 2.55
N GLY A 144 6.12 -29.86 1.97
CA GLY A 144 4.83 -29.96 2.64
C GLY A 144 4.43 -28.69 3.41
N THR A 145 3.69 -28.87 4.51
CA THR A 145 3.15 -27.77 5.35
C THR A 145 3.76 -27.80 6.75
N PRO A 146 5.07 -27.49 6.92
CA PRO A 146 5.69 -27.48 8.23
C PRO A 146 4.98 -26.48 9.14
N THR A 147 4.57 -26.94 10.33
CA THR A 147 4.04 -26.07 11.38
C THR A 147 5.15 -25.80 12.38
N HIS A 148 5.47 -24.53 12.57
CA HIS A 148 6.38 -24.07 13.61
C HIS A 148 5.52 -23.49 14.74
N SER A 149 5.65 -24.05 15.95
CA SER A 149 5.00 -23.52 17.14
C SER A 149 5.94 -22.62 17.92
N GLY A 150 5.38 -21.59 18.57
CA GLY A 150 6.14 -20.62 19.36
C GLY A 150 6.68 -19.43 18.55
N ALA A 151 7.54 -18.62 19.18
CA ALA A 151 8.13 -17.45 18.55
C ALA A 151 9.30 -17.86 17.66
N GLN A 152 9.16 -17.69 16.35
CA GLN A 152 10.22 -17.96 15.39
C GLN A 152 11.04 -16.69 15.15
N VAL A 153 12.37 -16.83 15.05
CA VAL A 153 13.27 -15.75 14.63
C VAL A 153 13.93 -16.19 13.32
N PHE A 154 13.70 -15.44 12.24
CA PHE A 154 14.34 -15.67 10.95
C PHE A 154 15.49 -14.69 10.77
N THR A 155 16.73 -15.18 10.71
CA THR A 155 17.94 -14.39 10.43
C THR A 155 18.41 -14.59 8.98
N GLY A 156 19.06 -13.58 8.39
CA GLY A 156 19.70 -13.72 7.06
C GLY A 156 18.82 -13.39 5.84
N GLY A 157 17.71 -12.66 6.03
CA GLY A 157 16.85 -12.18 4.93
C GLY A 157 15.93 -13.28 4.37
N PRO A 158 14.96 -13.78 5.16
CA PRO A 158 14.03 -14.80 4.67
C PRO A 158 13.28 -14.31 3.43
N PHE A 159 13.13 -15.19 2.44
CA PHE A 159 12.30 -14.94 1.26
C PHE A 159 10.97 -15.69 1.42
N PHE A 160 9.85 -14.98 1.26
CA PHE A 160 8.51 -15.56 1.31
C PHE A 160 7.90 -15.55 -0.10
N GLN A 161 7.42 -16.71 -0.56
CA GLN A 161 6.84 -16.88 -1.89
C GLN A 161 5.37 -17.34 -1.79
N GLY A 162 4.46 -16.59 -2.39
CA GLY A 162 3.06 -17.00 -2.53
C GLY A 162 2.87 -17.96 -3.71
N ALA A 163 1.94 -18.91 -3.59
CA ALA A 163 1.64 -19.87 -4.65
C ALA A 163 0.88 -19.26 -5.85
N SER A 164 0.21 -18.12 -5.65
CA SER A 164 -0.53 -17.38 -6.68
C SER A 164 -0.69 -15.91 -6.29
N THR A 165 -1.23 -15.08 -7.18
CA THR A 165 -1.53 -13.66 -6.90
C THR A 165 -2.63 -13.46 -5.87
N ALA A 166 -3.49 -14.47 -5.64
CA ALA A 166 -4.50 -14.45 -4.58
C ALA A 166 -4.02 -15.11 -3.28
N ALA A 167 -2.89 -15.82 -3.31
CA ALA A 167 -2.37 -16.53 -2.15
C ALA A 167 -1.81 -15.56 -1.10
N MET A 168 -1.99 -15.89 0.16
CA MET A 168 -1.37 -15.17 1.27
C MET A 168 0.13 -15.50 1.32
N VAL A 169 0.97 -14.47 1.43
CA VAL A 169 2.43 -14.62 1.58
C VAL A 169 2.80 -14.54 3.06
N ALA A 170 2.22 -13.59 3.79
CA ALA A 170 2.38 -13.43 5.22
C ALA A 170 1.08 -12.87 5.82
N ALA A 171 0.72 -13.31 7.02
CA ALA A 171 -0.52 -12.91 7.66
C ALA A 171 -0.39 -12.88 9.19
N TYR A 172 -1.08 -11.93 9.82
CA TYR A 172 -1.28 -11.87 11.26
C TYR A 172 -2.73 -12.18 11.59
N TRP A 173 -2.91 -13.14 12.50
CA TRP A 173 -4.20 -13.64 12.96
C TRP A 173 -4.33 -13.46 14.47
N VAL A 174 -5.52 -13.12 14.94
CA VAL A 174 -5.89 -13.26 16.36
C VAL A 174 -6.78 -14.49 16.50
N THR A 175 -6.60 -15.26 17.58
CA THR A 175 -7.41 -16.45 17.84
C THR A 175 -8.90 -16.10 17.83
N GLY A 176 -9.67 -16.81 17.01
CA GLY A 176 -11.11 -16.58 16.83
C GLY A 176 -11.46 -15.69 15.62
N ASP A 177 -10.49 -15.05 14.98
CA ASP A 177 -10.72 -14.33 13.73
C ASP A 177 -11.05 -15.30 12.58
N THR A 178 -11.93 -14.88 11.67
CA THR A 178 -12.29 -15.59 10.43
C THR A 178 -11.45 -15.16 9.24
N VAL A 179 -10.75 -14.04 9.35
CA VAL A 179 -9.84 -13.46 8.35
C VAL A 179 -8.62 -12.83 9.04
N PRO A 180 -7.47 -12.69 8.38
CA PRO A 180 -6.30 -12.03 8.95
C PRO A 180 -6.55 -10.55 9.28
N ARG A 181 -6.00 -10.04 10.38
CA ARG A 181 -6.01 -8.59 10.70
C ARG A 181 -5.08 -7.79 9.79
N LEU A 182 -3.96 -8.40 9.39
CA LEU A 182 -2.98 -7.85 8.46
C LEU A 182 -2.51 -8.96 7.54
N ALA A 183 -2.47 -8.71 6.23
CA ALA A 183 -1.95 -9.66 5.27
C ALA A 183 -1.16 -8.98 4.15
N VAL A 184 -0.09 -9.67 3.72
CA VAL A 184 0.57 -9.44 2.43
C VAL A 184 0.12 -10.55 1.50
N VAL A 185 -0.44 -10.19 0.35
CA VAL A 185 -0.97 -11.14 -0.65
C VAL A 185 -0.04 -11.19 -1.85
N GLY A 186 -0.04 -12.29 -2.61
CA GLY A 186 0.84 -12.52 -3.75
C GLY A 186 0.70 -11.50 -4.88
N SER A 187 -0.38 -10.73 -4.92
CA SER A 187 -0.59 -9.57 -5.80
C SER A 187 0.24 -8.35 -5.40
N GLY A 188 0.94 -8.39 -4.26
CA GLY A 188 1.68 -7.27 -3.69
C GLY A 188 0.83 -6.31 -2.86
N GLN A 189 -0.43 -6.66 -2.57
CA GLN A 189 -1.31 -5.86 -1.72
C GLN A 189 -0.95 -6.01 -0.24
N LEU A 190 -1.01 -4.90 0.49
CA LEU A 190 -1.03 -4.86 1.94
C LEU A 190 -2.47 -4.60 2.40
N GLN A 191 -3.02 -5.54 3.15
CA GLN A 191 -4.43 -5.58 3.49
C GLN A 191 -4.62 -5.55 4.99
N TRP A 192 -5.55 -4.71 5.48
CA TRP A 192 -5.96 -4.66 6.87
C TRP A 192 -7.45 -4.99 7.00
N SER A 193 -7.80 -5.73 8.05
CA SER A 193 -9.19 -6.07 8.37
C SER A 193 -9.46 -6.00 9.88
N ASN A 194 -10.74 -6.14 10.25
CA ASN A 194 -11.18 -6.24 11.64
C ASN A 194 -11.24 -7.69 12.17
N GLY A 195 -10.69 -8.68 11.45
CA GLY A 195 -10.69 -10.09 11.86
C GLY A 195 -12.00 -10.84 11.63
N ALA A 196 -13.08 -10.17 11.24
CA ALA A 196 -14.39 -10.77 11.00
C ALA A 196 -14.86 -10.64 9.54
N THR A 197 -14.57 -9.50 8.91
CA THR A 197 -14.97 -9.18 7.54
C THR A 197 -13.74 -9.04 6.66
N THR A 198 -13.86 -9.36 5.36
CA THR A 198 -12.79 -9.19 4.37
C THR A 198 -12.15 -7.81 4.48
N ALA A 199 -10.84 -7.74 4.21
CA ALA A 199 -10.07 -6.50 4.28
C ALA A 199 -10.72 -5.37 3.47
N ASP A 200 -10.88 -4.22 4.12
CA ASP A 200 -11.54 -3.02 3.61
C ASP A 200 -10.60 -1.81 3.54
N ALA A 201 -9.47 -1.88 4.26
CA ALA A 201 -8.33 -0.99 4.09
C ALA A 201 -7.24 -1.75 3.31
N ILE A 202 -7.04 -1.36 2.04
CA ILE A 202 -6.09 -2.02 1.14
C ILE A 202 -5.16 -0.95 0.56
N LEU A 203 -3.85 -1.20 0.61
CA LEU A 203 -2.82 -0.44 -0.09
C LEU A 203 -2.24 -1.32 -1.18
N TYR A 204 -2.24 -0.82 -2.42
CA TYR A 204 -1.87 -1.62 -3.59
C TYR A 204 -1.19 -0.79 -4.67
N ARG A 205 -0.46 -1.46 -5.56
CA ARG A 205 0.01 -0.84 -6.80
C ARG A 205 -1.10 -0.87 -7.83
N GLU A 206 -1.53 0.29 -8.29
CA GLU A 206 -2.51 0.41 -9.37
C GLU A 206 -1.85 0.27 -10.76
N GLY A 207 -0.57 0.66 -10.86
CA GLY A 207 0.19 0.61 -12.10
C GLY A 207 1.68 0.90 -11.89
N SER A 208 2.40 1.14 -12.97
CA SER A 208 3.79 1.60 -12.90
C SER A 208 3.87 2.93 -12.17
N SER A 209 4.67 2.98 -11.10
CA SER A 209 4.90 4.18 -10.29
C SER A 209 3.67 4.76 -9.57
N THR A 210 2.58 3.99 -9.47
CA THR A 210 1.33 4.44 -8.81
C THR A 210 0.98 3.53 -7.64
N LEU A 211 0.86 4.12 -6.46
CA LEU A 211 0.36 3.50 -5.24
C LEU A 211 -1.02 4.06 -4.94
N ALA A 212 -1.98 3.18 -4.65
CA ALA A 212 -3.36 3.54 -4.41
C ALA A 212 -3.91 2.82 -3.17
N THR A 213 -5.02 3.33 -2.65
CA THR A 213 -5.83 2.64 -1.65
C THR A 213 -7.26 2.51 -2.15
N LEU A 214 -7.94 1.41 -1.82
CA LEU A 214 -9.36 1.23 -2.14
C LEU A 214 -10.30 2.00 -1.20
N GLY A 215 -9.75 2.76 -0.24
CA GLY A 215 -10.50 3.55 0.73
C GLY A 215 -9.93 4.96 0.93
N LEU A 216 -10.21 5.56 2.09
CA LEU A 216 -9.72 6.89 2.45
C LEU A 216 -8.26 6.83 2.93
N PHE A 217 -7.39 7.66 2.36
CA PHE A 217 -6.13 8.02 2.98
C PHE A 217 -6.32 9.25 3.89
N ARG A 218 -6.05 9.10 5.20
CA ARG A 218 -6.21 10.17 6.19
C ARG A 218 -4.88 10.48 6.87
N SER A 219 -4.54 11.76 6.95
CA SER A 219 -3.37 12.27 7.67
C SER A 219 -3.83 12.98 8.96
N TYR A 220 -3.40 12.47 10.11
CA TYR A 220 -3.58 13.11 11.41
C TYR A 220 -2.29 13.79 11.83
N ARG A 221 -2.37 15.07 12.13
CA ARG A 221 -1.23 15.88 12.54
C ARG A 221 -1.44 16.41 13.95
N SER A 222 -0.37 16.42 14.74
CA SER A 222 -0.41 16.85 16.15
C SER A 222 -0.48 18.38 16.31
N SER A 223 -0.22 19.14 15.24
CA SER A 223 -0.32 20.59 15.20
C SER A 223 -0.88 21.06 13.86
N ALA A 224 -1.63 22.15 13.89
CA ALA A 224 -2.27 22.77 12.74
C ALA A 224 -1.26 23.22 11.67
N SER A 225 -0.08 23.71 12.08
CA SER A 225 0.95 24.25 11.18
C SER A 225 1.91 23.20 10.63
N THR A 226 1.57 21.91 10.74
CA THR A 226 2.46 20.84 10.28
C THR A 226 1.98 20.25 8.97
N THR A 227 2.92 19.95 8.07
CA THR A 227 2.66 19.33 6.77
C THR A 227 1.82 18.07 6.89
N SER A 228 0.66 18.06 6.24
CA SER A 228 -0.25 16.93 6.08
C SER A 228 0.00 16.18 4.77
N TYR A 229 0.36 16.91 3.71
CA TYR A 229 0.78 16.39 2.41
C TYR A 229 1.87 17.31 1.81
N SER A 230 2.84 16.73 1.11
CA SER A 230 3.86 17.51 0.39
C SER A 230 4.33 16.81 -0.89
N ALA A 231 4.73 17.61 -1.88
CA ALA A 231 5.40 17.14 -3.09
C ALA A 231 6.82 17.73 -3.21
N ARG A 232 7.76 16.89 -3.63
CA ARG A 232 9.19 17.21 -3.80
C ARG A 232 9.75 16.51 -5.04
N VAL A 233 10.77 17.10 -5.65
CA VAL A 233 11.65 16.44 -6.62
C VAL A 233 12.87 15.90 -5.89
N THR A 234 13.44 14.78 -6.37
CA THR A 234 14.65 14.19 -5.79
C THR A 234 15.77 15.25 -5.68
N GLY A 235 16.28 15.45 -4.46
CA GLY A 235 17.29 16.46 -4.15
C GLY A 235 16.73 17.77 -3.56
N ASP A 236 15.42 18.01 -3.62
CA ASP A 236 14.81 19.16 -2.96
C ASP A 236 14.90 19.04 -1.43
N THR A 237 15.42 20.08 -0.75
CA THR A 237 15.40 20.16 0.72
C THR A 237 14.13 20.82 1.24
N GLN A 238 13.43 21.59 0.41
CA GLN A 238 12.13 22.21 0.66
C GLN A 238 11.03 21.68 -0.27
N SER A 239 9.78 21.68 0.19
CA SER A 239 8.63 21.20 -0.60
C SER A 239 8.23 22.19 -1.69
N ARG A 240 7.85 21.69 -2.87
CA ARG A 240 7.29 22.51 -3.97
C ARG A 240 5.81 22.79 -3.78
N LEU A 241 5.12 21.84 -3.15
CA LEU A 241 3.75 21.97 -2.66
C LEU A 241 3.76 21.46 -1.22
N ASP A 242 3.20 22.26 -0.31
CA ASP A 242 2.98 21.92 1.09
C ASP A 242 1.52 22.22 1.45
N ILE A 243 0.82 21.22 2.00
CA ILE A 243 -0.52 21.39 2.54
C ILE A 243 -0.43 21.10 4.03
N GLN A 244 -0.69 22.11 4.86
CA GLN A 244 -0.67 22.00 6.31
C GLN A 244 -2.00 21.47 6.86
N ALA A 245 -2.01 21.07 8.12
CA ALA A 245 -3.20 20.51 8.76
C ALA A 245 -4.33 21.54 9.00
N ASP A 246 -4.02 22.83 9.00
CA ASP A 246 -4.99 23.93 9.03
C ASP A 246 -5.62 24.24 7.66
N GLY A 247 -5.15 23.57 6.60
CA GLY A 247 -5.59 23.76 5.23
C GLY A 247 -4.84 24.86 4.47
N ALA A 248 -3.80 25.48 5.05
CA ALA A 248 -2.92 26.36 4.30
C ALA A 248 -2.21 25.58 3.20
N ILE A 249 -2.25 26.12 1.97
CA ILE A 249 -1.57 25.58 0.80
C ILE A 249 -0.45 26.54 0.43
N SER A 250 0.76 26.02 0.34
CA SER A 250 1.93 26.79 -0.06
C SER A 250 2.64 26.15 -1.23
N TRP A 251 3.09 26.97 -2.18
CA TRP A 251 3.90 26.57 -3.32
C TRP A 251 5.25 27.26 -3.29
N GLY A 252 6.26 26.59 -3.83
CA GLY A 252 7.61 27.14 -3.99
C GLY A 252 8.36 26.48 -5.12
N ALA A 253 9.51 27.07 -5.47
CA ALA A 253 10.37 26.57 -6.54
C ALA A 253 11.10 25.25 -6.21
N GLY A 254 11.01 24.75 -4.96
CA GLY A 254 11.77 23.59 -4.48
C GLY A 254 13.24 23.93 -4.18
N GLY A 255 14.12 22.91 -4.21
CA GLY A 255 15.52 23.07 -3.85
C GLY A 255 15.69 23.51 -2.39
N ALA A 256 16.47 24.56 -2.16
CA ALA A 256 16.74 25.13 -0.84
C ALA A 256 15.83 26.31 -0.44
N SER A 257 15.00 26.80 -1.37
CA SER A 257 14.12 27.95 -1.14
C SER A 257 12.83 27.52 -0.46
N ALA A 258 12.41 28.27 0.57
CA ALA A 258 11.11 28.03 1.22
C ALA A 258 9.95 28.32 0.24
N PRO A 259 8.77 27.70 0.44
CA PRO A 259 7.55 28.12 -0.24
C PRO A 259 7.29 29.61 -0.06
N ASP A 260 6.92 30.29 -1.15
CA ASP A 260 6.78 31.75 -1.24
C ASP A 260 5.41 32.18 -1.77
N THR A 261 4.59 31.26 -2.26
CA THR A 261 3.23 31.55 -2.71
C THR A 261 2.24 30.83 -1.80
N THR A 262 1.29 31.56 -1.20
CA THR A 262 0.38 31.00 -0.19
C THR A 262 -1.09 31.20 -0.53
N LEU A 263 -1.93 30.24 -0.14
CA LEU A 263 -3.39 30.36 -0.12
C LEU A 263 -3.94 29.71 1.15
N TYR A 264 -4.62 30.48 1.99
CA TYR A 264 -5.05 30.01 3.29
C TYR A 264 -6.29 30.75 3.80
N ARG A 265 -6.93 30.16 4.81
CA ARG A 265 -8.04 30.79 5.52
C ARG A 265 -7.49 31.71 6.61
N SER A 266 -7.59 33.02 6.45
CA SER A 266 -7.10 34.00 7.44
C SER A 266 -8.10 34.27 8.56
N ALA A 267 -9.40 34.11 8.29
CA ALA A 267 -10.50 34.25 9.25
C ALA A 267 -11.72 33.43 8.81
N ALA A 268 -12.81 33.40 9.59
CA ALA A 268 -14.05 32.77 9.13
C ALA A 268 -14.54 33.44 7.84
N ASN A 269 -14.80 32.63 6.80
CA ASN A 269 -15.24 33.10 5.47
C ASN A 269 -14.24 34.02 4.75
N THR A 270 -12.97 34.02 5.13
CA THR A 270 -11.92 34.85 4.47
C THR A 270 -10.79 33.97 3.96
N LEU A 271 -10.64 33.94 2.64
CA LEU A 271 -9.51 33.32 1.94
C LEU A 271 -8.49 34.42 1.60
N LYS A 272 -7.19 34.14 1.80
CA LYS A 272 -6.11 35.11 1.61
C LYS A 272 -4.91 34.47 0.93
N THR A 273 -4.22 35.30 0.14
CA THR A 273 -2.81 35.14 -0.24
C THR A 273 -2.05 36.37 0.28
N ASP A 274 -0.78 36.20 0.63
CA ASP A 274 0.01 37.31 1.19
C ASP A 274 0.63 38.21 0.11
N ASP A 275 0.81 37.69 -1.10
CA ASP A 275 1.36 38.41 -2.26
C ASP A 275 0.29 38.66 -3.34
N SER A 276 0.69 38.70 -4.61
CA SER A 276 -0.22 38.99 -5.72
C SER A 276 -1.10 37.80 -6.10
N LEU A 277 -2.39 38.06 -6.33
CA LEU A 277 -3.27 37.18 -7.11
C LEU A 277 -3.37 37.70 -8.54
N VAL A 278 -2.85 36.93 -9.50
CA VAL A 278 -2.96 37.24 -10.93
C VAL A 278 -4.14 36.48 -11.53
N VAL A 279 -5.11 37.20 -12.12
CA VAL A 279 -6.25 36.62 -12.84
C VAL A 279 -6.10 36.99 -14.32
N THR A 280 -5.75 36.02 -15.17
CA THR A 280 -5.54 36.25 -16.61
C THR A 280 -6.85 36.44 -17.38
N GLY A 281 -7.93 35.81 -16.90
CA GLY A 281 -9.27 35.97 -17.46
C GLY A 281 -10.06 37.10 -16.78
N ASP A 282 -11.37 37.11 -16.99
CA ASP A 282 -12.26 38.12 -16.39
C ASP A 282 -12.46 37.86 -14.89
N LEU A 283 -12.37 38.91 -14.08
CA LEU A 283 -12.74 38.90 -12.67
C LEU A 283 -14.16 39.45 -12.49
N THR A 284 -15.09 38.59 -12.05
CA THR A 284 -16.43 39.03 -11.66
C THR A 284 -16.48 39.31 -10.16
N VAL A 285 -16.78 40.56 -9.80
CA VAL A 285 -17.09 40.98 -8.42
C VAL A 285 -18.58 41.27 -8.34
N SER A 286 -19.31 40.65 -7.41
CA SER A 286 -20.78 40.83 -7.28
C SER A 286 -21.19 41.75 -6.12
N GLY A 287 -20.26 42.03 -5.20
CA GLY A 287 -20.48 42.89 -4.04
C GLY A 287 -20.03 44.33 -4.27
N VAL A 288 -19.80 45.04 -3.18
CA VAL A 288 -19.13 46.35 -3.19
C VAL A 288 -17.78 46.23 -3.92
N GLY A 289 -17.45 47.22 -4.74
CA GLY A 289 -16.30 47.19 -5.64
C GLY A 289 -16.59 46.61 -7.03
N GLN A 290 -17.79 46.07 -7.27
CA GLN A 290 -18.22 45.70 -8.62
C GLN A 290 -18.17 46.90 -9.56
N ILE A 291 -17.50 46.74 -10.71
CA ILE A 291 -17.53 47.70 -11.81
C ILE A 291 -18.37 47.12 -12.93
N LEU A 292 -19.40 47.87 -13.34
CA LEU A 292 -20.24 47.61 -14.49
C LEU A 292 -19.87 48.63 -15.57
N PHE A 293 -19.65 48.16 -16.80
CA PHE A 293 -19.19 49.03 -17.89
C PHE A 293 -19.90 48.68 -19.20
N ALA A 294 -20.48 49.71 -19.82
CA ALA A 294 -21.12 49.64 -21.13
C ALA A 294 -20.41 50.62 -22.05
N ARG A 295 -19.96 50.15 -23.21
CA ARG A 295 -19.39 50.98 -24.27
C ARG A 295 -20.21 50.80 -25.52
N LYS A 296 -20.57 51.93 -26.13
CA LYS A 296 -21.25 51.97 -27.41
C LYS A 296 -20.33 51.48 -28.52
N THR A 297 -20.75 50.45 -29.25
CA THR A 297 -19.98 49.82 -30.34
C THR A 297 -20.30 50.39 -31.71
N SER A 298 -21.43 51.09 -31.85
CA SER A 298 -21.85 51.77 -33.08
C SER A 298 -22.66 53.02 -32.74
N ALA A 299 -22.57 54.06 -33.58
CA ALA A 299 -23.34 55.28 -33.37
C ALA A 299 -24.85 55.04 -33.54
N THR A 300 -25.66 55.77 -32.79
CA THR A 300 -27.12 55.76 -32.94
C THR A 300 -27.58 57.16 -33.32
N ASN A 301 -28.35 57.27 -34.39
CA ASN A 301 -28.94 58.52 -34.87
C ASN A 301 -30.44 58.52 -34.57
N ARG A 302 -30.95 59.62 -34.02
CA ARG A 302 -32.38 59.84 -33.79
C ARG A 302 -32.82 61.10 -34.52
N ALA A 303 -33.65 60.92 -35.54
CA ALA A 303 -34.26 62.00 -36.32
C ALA A 303 -35.76 62.04 -36.06
N SER A 304 -36.31 63.25 -36.00
CA SER A 304 -37.71 63.56 -35.71
C SER A 304 -38.20 62.96 -34.38
N ASP A 305 -37.31 62.87 -33.39
CA ASP A 305 -37.59 62.20 -32.11
C ASP A 305 -37.21 63.09 -30.92
N PRO A 306 -38.16 63.86 -30.34
CA PRO A 306 -37.92 64.69 -29.18
C PRO A 306 -38.14 63.98 -27.84
N THR A 307 -38.46 62.68 -27.83
CA THR A 307 -38.84 61.95 -26.60
C THR A 307 -37.68 61.10 -26.09
N PRO A 308 -37.08 61.42 -24.92
CA PRO A 308 -35.99 60.63 -24.38
C PRO A 308 -36.35 59.14 -24.30
N SER A 309 -35.50 58.31 -24.91
CA SER A 309 -35.60 56.86 -24.86
C SER A 309 -34.22 56.26 -24.56
N ALA A 310 -34.18 55.05 -24.01
CA ALA A 310 -32.92 54.40 -23.63
C ALA A 310 -32.01 54.24 -24.85
N ASP A 311 -30.72 54.56 -24.72
CA ASP A 311 -29.72 54.17 -25.70
C ASP A 311 -29.63 52.63 -25.75
N PRO A 312 -29.53 52.00 -26.92
CA PRO A 312 -29.49 50.55 -27.02
C PRO A 312 -28.28 49.93 -26.30
N ASP A 313 -27.14 50.61 -26.25
CA ASP A 313 -25.87 50.05 -25.76
C ASP A 313 -25.50 50.55 -24.36
N LEU A 314 -25.93 51.76 -23.98
CA LEU A 314 -25.55 52.41 -22.72
C LEU A 314 -26.54 52.10 -21.59
N GLN A 315 -26.62 50.81 -21.26
CA GLN A 315 -27.54 50.27 -20.25
C GLN A 315 -26.80 49.27 -19.36
N LEU A 316 -27.04 49.33 -18.04
CA LEU A 316 -26.37 48.46 -17.07
C LEU A 316 -27.38 47.89 -16.07
N SER A 317 -27.26 46.60 -15.79
CA SER A 317 -28.06 45.91 -14.77
C SER A 317 -27.54 46.23 -13.37
N VAL A 318 -28.38 46.81 -12.52
CA VAL A 318 -28.07 47.21 -11.14
C VAL A 318 -28.86 46.36 -10.14
N ALA A 319 -28.22 46.06 -9.01
CA ALA A 319 -28.82 45.29 -7.92
C ALA A 319 -29.80 46.15 -7.11
N ALA A 320 -30.71 45.48 -6.39
CA ALA A 320 -31.55 46.12 -5.38
C ALA A 320 -30.73 46.52 -4.15
N ASN A 321 -31.19 47.56 -3.42
CA ASN A 321 -30.60 48.04 -2.18
C ASN A 321 -29.10 48.31 -2.28
N ALA A 322 -28.68 48.97 -3.35
CA ALA A 322 -27.27 49.22 -3.63
C ALA A 322 -27.04 50.70 -3.99
N VAL A 323 -25.81 51.16 -3.75
CA VAL A 323 -25.37 52.51 -4.14
C VAL A 323 -24.27 52.39 -5.17
N TYR A 324 -24.39 53.17 -6.24
CA TYR A 324 -23.42 53.22 -7.32
C TYR A 324 -22.91 54.64 -7.54
N VAL A 325 -21.61 54.78 -7.77
CA VAL A 325 -21.06 55.98 -8.42
C VAL A 325 -21.22 55.79 -9.92
N MET A 326 -21.81 56.78 -10.57
CA MET A 326 -22.04 56.83 -12.02
C MET A 326 -21.03 57.75 -12.69
N GLU A 327 -20.42 57.27 -13.77
CA GLU A 327 -19.65 58.08 -14.69
C GLU A 327 -20.05 57.73 -16.12
N ALA A 328 -20.18 58.73 -16.98
CA ALA A 328 -20.38 58.52 -18.40
C ALA A 328 -19.64 59.58 -19.23
N MET A 329 -19.22 59.19 -20.43
CA MET A 329 -18.79 60.11 -21.47
C MET A 329 -19.72 59.93 -22.66
N ILE A 330 -20.38 61.01 -23.06
CA ILE A 330 -21.28 61.01 -24.21
C ILE A 330 -20.68 61.92 -25.26
N ALA A 331 -20.21 61.32 -26.36
CA ALA A 331 -19.82 62.03 -27.57
C ALA A 331 -21.03 62.09 -28.50
N TYR A 332 -21.37 63.28 -28.98
CA TYR A 332 -22.57 63.49 -29.77
C TYR A 332 -22.44 64.63 -30.75
N ALA A 333 -23.26 64.59 -31.80
CA ALA A 333 -23.40 65.66 -32.77
C ALA A 333 -24.88 65.92 -33.07
N ALA A 334 -25.17 67.16 -33.47
CA ALA A 334 -26.42 67.52 -34.11
C ALA A 334 -26.15 67.59 -35.62
N ASP A 335 -26.82 66.75 -36.39
CA ASP A 335 -26.80 66.89 -37.85
C ASP A 335 -27.83 67.99 -38.22
N GLY A 336 -27.44 68.94 -39.07
CA GLY A 336 -28.23 70.13 -39.41
C GLY A 336 -27.81 71.40 -38.66
N GLY A 337 -27.49 72.46 -39.41
CA GLY A 337 -26.93 73.73 -38.90
C GLY A 337 -27.59 74.25 -37.62
N ALA A 338 -26.80 74.25 -36.54
CA ALA A 338 -26.84 75.19 -35.42
C ALA A 338 -28.08 75.31 -34.50
N SER A 339 -29.31 74.91 -34.82
CA SER A 339 -30.45 75.37 -33.98
C SER A 339 -31.49 74.34 -33.51
N GLN A 340 -31.55 73.11 -34.02
CA GLN A 340 -32.73 72.25 -33.74
C GLN A 340 -32.38 70.82 -33.26
N GLY A 341 -31.36 70.15 -33.81
CA GLY A 341 -30.97 68.77 -33.44
C GLY A 341 -30.09 68.60 -32.18
N ARG A 342 -30.32 69.39 -31.13
CA ARG A 342 -29.50 69.43 -29.89
C ARG A 342 -29.77 68.21 -28.99
N LEU A 343 -28.95 67.95 -27.96
CA LEU A 343 -29.09 66.74 -27.14
C LEU A 343 -29.97 67.00 -25.92
N ASN A 344 -31.07 66.24 -25.77
CA ASN A 344 -31.76 66.11 -24.49
C ASN A 344 -31.27 64.85 -23.77
N ILE A 345 -30.92 64.99 -22.50
CA ILE A 345 -30.31 63.93 -21.66
C ILE A 345 -31.27 63.63 -20.52
N ASP A 346 -31.51 62.36 -20.28
CA ASP A 346 -32.29 61.87 -19.15
C ASP A 346 -31.78 60.49 -18.71
N TRP A 347 -32.40 59.91 -17.69
CA TRP A 347 -32.06 58.59 -17.18
C TRP A 347 -33.29 57.77 -16.86
N SER A 348 -33.26 56.48 -17.20
CA SER A 348 -34.15 55.51 -16.58
C SER A 348 -33.41 54.79 -15.46
N ALA A 349 -34.12 54.54 -14.36
CA ALA A 349 -33.63 53.78 -13.25
C ALA A 349 -34.72 52.84 -12.73
N PRO A 350 -34.37 51.78 -11.98
CA PRO A 350 -35.36 50.91 -11.35
C PRO A 350 -36.33 51.69 -10.45
N ALA A 351 -37.54 51.16 -10.28
CA ALA A 351 -38.58 51.80 -9.49
C ALA A 351 -38.11 52.12 -8.05
N GLY A 352 -38.31 53.37 -7.63
CA GLY A 352 -37.89 53.87 -6.32
C GLY A 352 -36.41 54.26 -6.22
N ALA A 353 -35.63 54.15 -7.30
CA ALA A 353 -34.27 54.64 -7.32
C ALA A 353 -34.22 56.17 -7.21
N THR A 354 -33.22 56.67 -6.49
CA THR A 354 -32.93 58.10 -6.32
C THR A 354 -31.48 58.37 -6.66
N GLY A 355 -31.09 59.64 -6.72
CA GLY A 355 -29.72 59.99 -7.06
C GLY A 355 -29.58 61.40 -7.57
N THR A 356 -28.34 61.75 -7.88
CA THR A 356 -28.00 63.04 -8.47
C THR A 356 -26.97 62.85 -9.56
N TRP A 357 -26.99 63.70 -10.58
CA TRP A 357 -25.96 63.74 -11.60
C TRP A 357 -25.62 65.18 -11.98
N THR A 358 -24.41 65.38 -12.47
CA THR A 358 -23.91 66.66 -12.99
C THR A 358 -23.15 66.43 -14.28
N GLY A 359 -23.07 67.47 -15.10
CA GLY A 359 -22.26 67.50 -16.30
C GLY A 359 -21.96 68.94 -16.69
N ASN A 360 -20.85 69.15 -17.38
CA ASN A 360 -20.52 70.42 -18.02
C ASN A 360 -21.18 70.44 -19.39
N LEU A 361 -22.44 70.86 -19.43
CA LEU A 361 -23.24 70.83 -20.64
C LEU A 361 -22.95 72.06 -21.49
N VAL A 362 -22.88 71.89 -22.82
CA VAL A 362 -22.77 73.00 -23.77
C VAL A 362 -24.02 73.85 -23.66
N ASP A 363 -23.86 75.17 -23.69
CA ASP A 363 -25.01 76.05 -23.67
C ASP A 363 -25.94 75.76 -24.84
N THR A 364 -27.20 75.51 -24.49
CA THR A 364 -28.29 76.34 -24.97
C THR A 364 -28.25 76.81 -26.45
N ALA A 365 -27.61 77.96 -26.62
CA ALA A 365 -27.55 78.71 -27.86
C ALA A 365 -26.22 78.53 -28.63
N ALA A 366 -25.35 77.62 -28.21
CA ALA A 366 -24.05 77.43 -28.84
C ALA A 366 -24.19 76.80 -30.23
N THR A 367 -23.51 77.41 -31.21
CA THR A 367 -23.52 76.98 -32.63
C THR A 367 -22.13 76.81 -33.22
N ALA A 368 -21.10 77.29 -32.51
CA ALA A 368 -19.67 77.23 -32.85
C ALA A 368 -18.82 77.45 -31.57
N GLU A 369 -17.50 77.28 -31.69
CA GLU A 369 -16.54 77.56 -30.62
C GLU A 369 -16.05 79.03 -30.65
N PRO A 370 -15.76 79.66 -29.49
CA PRO A 370 -15.93 79.16 -28.12
C PRO A 370 -17.38 79.21 -27.63
N ALA A 371 -17.78 78.27 -26.77
CA ALA A 371 -19.13 78.21 -26.19
C ALA A 371 -19.16 78.35 -24.65
N LEU A 372 -20.29 78.85 -24.12
CA LEU A 372 -20.56 78.85 -22.68
C LEU A 372 -20.86 77.42 -22.19
N MET A 373 -20.47 77.15 -20.94
CA MET A 373 -20.68 75.87 -20.26
C MET A 373 -21.63 76.03 -19.09
N ARG A 374 -22.55 75.07 -18.91
CA ARG A 374 -23.46 75.02 -17.77
C ARG A 374 -23.08 73.85 -16.85
N ALA A 375 -22.79 74.16 -15.59
CA ALA A 375 -22.50 73.19 -14.54
C ALA A 375 -23.53 73.31 -13.42
N LEU A 376 -24.41 72.32 -13.30
CA LEU A 376 -25.50 72.27 -12.31
C LEU A 376 -25.66 70.84 -11.80
N GLY A 377 -25.95 70.68 -10.51
CA GLY A 377 -26.43 69.42 -9.96
C GLY A 377 -27.89 69.18 -10.35
N ASN A 378 -28.22 67.93 -10.68
CA ASN A 378 -29.53 67.52 -11.15
C ASN A 378 -29.97 66.29 -10.39
N ASP A 379 -31.27 66.19 -10.09
CA ASP A 379 -31.84 64.94 -9.60
C ASP A 379 -31.81 63.89 -10.71
N LEU A 380 -31.78 62.61 -10.33
CA LEU A 380 -31.70 61.49 -11.26
C LEU A 380 -32.74 61.54 -12.39
N THR A 381 -33.97 61.95 -12.06
CA THR A 381 -35.12 61.99 -12.96
C THR A 381 -35.29 63.34 -13.67
N ALA A 382 -34.34 64.26 -13.51
CA ALA A 382 -34.44 65.60 -14.09
C ALA A 382 -33.69 65.65 -15.44
N ALA A 383 -34.45 65.63 -16.54
CA ALA A 383 -33.90 65.81 -17.87
C ALA A 383 -33.18 67.16 -18.04
N ARG A 384 -32.10 67.19 -18.82
CA ARG A 384 -31.34 68.41 -19.14
C ARG A 384 -30.87 68.42 -20.59
N SER A 385 -30.82 69.63 -21.14
CA SER A 385 -30.50 69.83 -22.55
C SER A 385 -29.08 70.36 -22.74
N SER A 386 -28.30 69.76 -23.61
CA SER A 386 -26.98 70.25 -24.01
C SER A 386 -27.02 70.83 -25.42
N GLY A 387 -26.31 71.94 -25.62
CA GLY A 387 -25.96 72.44 -26.96
C GLY A 387 -25.17 71.42 -27.76
N ALA A 388 -25.03 71.64 -29.05
CA ALA A 388 -24.24 70.80 -29.92
C ALA A 388 -23.55 71.68 -30.96
N TYR A 389 -22.43 71.22 -31.50
CA TYR A 389 -21.82 71.81 -32.68
C TYR A 389 -22.37 71.09 -33.92
N GLY A 390 -22.30 71.74 -35.09
CA GLY A 390 -22.74 71.12 -36.34
C GLY A 390 -21.94 69.85 -36.69
N THR A 391 -22.29 69.18 -37.79
CA THR A 391 -21.73 67.87 -38.21
C THR A 391 -20.22 67.79 -38.35
N ALA A 392 -19.52 68.91 -38.48
CA ALA A 392 -18.06 68.95 -38.59
C ALA A 392 -17.34 68.77 -37.24
N THR A 393 -18.05 68.84 -36.10
CA THR A 393 -17.43 68.78 -34.78
C THR A 393 -18.35 68.10 -33.78
N ASP A 394 -17.88 67.01 -33.17
CA ASP A 394 -18.61 66.35 -32.09
C ASP A 394 -18.41 67.13 -30.78
N ALA A 395 -19.49 67.29 -30.02
CA ALA A 395 -19.42 67.70 -28.62
C ALA A 395 -19.20 66.46 -27.73
N ALA A 396 -18.54 66.63 -26.60
CA ALA A 396 -18.37 65.58 -25.60
C ALA A 396 -18.75 66.11 -24.22
N ILE A 397 -19.57 65.35 -23.49
CA ILE A 397 -19.96 65.66 -22.11
C ILE A 397 -19.51 64.55 -21.18
N MET A 398 -18.90 64.95 -20.06
CA MET A 398 -18.62 64.06 -18.95
C MET A 398 -19.74 64.21 -17.92
N LEU A 399 -20.42 63.11 -17.64
CA LEU A 399 -21.48 63.01 -16.65
C LEU A 399 -20.95 62.25 -15.43
N ARG A 400 -21.25 62.75 -14.24
CA ARG A 400 -20.89 62.11 -12.97
C ARG A 400 -22.06 62.19 -12.01
N GLY A 401 -22.23 61.17 -11.19
CA GLY A 401 -23.35 61.16 -10.25
C GLY A 401 -23.34 59.99 -9.29
N LEU A 402 -24.43 59.89 -8.56
CA LEU A 402 -24.71 58.83 -7.61
C LEU A 402 -26.09 58.28 -7.91
N LEU A 403 -26.20 56.95 -7.97
CA LEU A 403 -27.44 56.19 -8.10
C LEU A 403 -27.65 55.39 -6.82
N VAL A 404 -28.81 55.51 -6.21
CA VAL A 404 -29.26 54.71 -5.06
C VAL A 404 -30.45 53.90 -5.49
N THR A 405 -30.32 52.58 -5.56
CA THR A 405 -31.44 51.69 -5.87
C THR A 405 -32.20 51.33 -4.59
N ALA A 406 -33.52 51.25 -4.69
CA ALA A 406 -34.39 50.78 -3.61
C ALA A 406 -34.54 49.24 -3.67
N GLY A 407 -35.65 48.69 -3.16
CA GLY A 407 -35.90 47.25 -3.11
C GLY A 407 -36.02 46.54 -4.47
N THR A 408 -35.97 47.26 -5.58
CA THR A 408 -36.13 46.73 -6.94
C THR A 408 -34.81 46.79 -7.70
N ALA A 409 -34.31 45.64 -8.13
CA ALA A 409 -33.21 45.55 -9.10
C ALA A 409 -33.73 45.84 -10.52
N GLY A 410 -32.85 46.19 -11.45
CA GLY A 410 -33.28 46.42 -12.83
C GLY A 410 -32.21 47.09 -13.68
N THR A 411 -32.64 47.71 -14.77
CA THR A 411 -31.74 48.39 -15.70
C THR A 411 -31.64 49.87 -15.37
N TYR A 412 -30.41 50.38 -15.34
CA TYR A 412 -30.11 51.80 -15.39
C TYR A 412 -29.63 52.16 -16.79
N SER A 413 -30.32 53.08 -17.47
CA SER A 413 -30.04 53.41 -18.87
C SER A 413 -29.86 54.90 -19.08
N PHE A 414 -28.85 55.25 -19.88
CA PHE A 414 -28.74 56.59 -20.44
C PHE A 414 -29.87 56.80 -21.44
N MET A 415 -30.75 57.77 -21.17
CA MET A 415 -31.82 58.14 -22.07
C MET A 415 -31.47 59.44 -22.79
N TRP A 416 -31.82 59.52 -24.06
CA TRP A 416 -31.58 60.73 -24.83
C TRP A 416 -32.56 60.91 -25.95
N ALA A 417 -32.64 62.11 -26.50
CA ALA A 417 -33.42 62.44 -27.68
C ALA A 417 -32.90 63.72 -28.30
N GLN A 418 -33.48 64.11 -29.42
CA GLN A 418 -33.36 65.49 -29.88
C GLN A 418 -34.03 66.42 -28.88
N LEU A 419 -33.48 67.60 -28.65
CA LEU A 419 -34.15 68.62 -27.84
C LEU A 419 -35.40 69.17 -28.56
N THR A 420 -35.30 69.34 -29.87
CA THR A 420 -36.38 69.75 -30.74
C THR A 420 -36.39 68.83 -31.94
N SER A 421 -37.58 68.39 -32.35
CA SER A 421 -37.73 67.46 -33.48
C SER A 421 -37.16 68.08 -34.76
N ASP A 422 -36.23 67.39 -35.40
CA ASP A 422 -35.62 67.81 -36.67
C ASP A 422 -35.45 66.60 -37.61
N VAL A 423 -35.59 66.81 -38.91
CA VAL A 423 -35.41 65.76 -39.93
C VAL A 423 -33.96 65.27 -39.98
N THR A 424 -33.04 66.13 -39.56
CA THR A 424 -31.64 65.85 -39.40
C THR A 424 -31.38 65.50 -37.93
N GLY A 425 -30.78 64.32 -37.70
CA GLY A 425 -30.85 63.66 -36.40
C GLY A 425 -29.77 64.08 -35.39
N THR A 426 -30.03 63.84 -34.10
CA THR A 426 -28.99 63.86 -33.07
C THR A 426 -28.31 62.50 -33.05
N ILE A 427 -26.98 62.50 -33.07
CA ILE A 427 -26.17 61.28 -33.11
C ILE A 427 -25.44 61.14 -31.79
N VAL A 428 -25.65 60.05 -31.06
CA VAL A 428 -24.72 59.62 -30.00
C VAL A 428 -23.72 58.67 -30.61
N ARG A 429 -22.45 59.06 -30.56
CA ARG A 429 -21.35 58.42 -31.26
C ARG A 429 -20.94 57.12 -30.60
N GLU A 430 -20.36 56.23 -31.41
CA GLU A 430 -19.60 55.10 -30.91
C GLU A 430 -18.54 55.54 -29.90
N HIS A 431 -18.20 54.65 -28.97
CA HIS A 431 -17.22 54.88 -27.90
C HIS A 431 -17.66 55.85 -26.81
N SER A 432 -18.87 56.41 -26.90
CA SER A 432 -19.60 56.84 -25.70
C SER A 432 -19.69 55.66 -24.74
N TRP A 433 -19.60 55.92 -23.43
CA TRP A 433 -19.57 54.87 -22.43
C TRP A 433 -20.27 55.28 -21.13
N LEU A 434 -20.74 54.28 -20.40
CA LEU A 434 -21.37 54.37 -19.09
C LEU A 434 -20.69 53.38 -18.15
N LYS A 435 -20.31 53.85 -16.96
CA LYS A 435 -19.69 53.06 -15.90
C LYS A 435 -20.46 53.25 -14.60
N LEU A 436 -20.70 52.15 -13.90
CA LEU A 436 -21.17 52.16 -12.52
C LEU A 436 -20.19 51.40 -11.64
N GLN A 437 -19.85 51.96 -10.49
CA GLN A 437 -19.11 51.24 -9.45
C GLN A 437 -19.99 51.11 -8.20
N ARG A 438 -20.22 49.88 -7.74
CA ARG A 438 -20.97 49.64 -6.51
C ARG A 438 -20.13 50.04 -5.30
N VAL A 439 -20.69 50.88 -4.43
CA VAL A 439 -20.03 51.42 -3.24
C VAL A 439 -20.77 51.09 -1.94
N ALA A 440 -22.02 50.62 -2.01
CA ALA A 440 -22.76 50.02 -0.90
C ALA A 440 -23.75 48.95 -1.40
#